data_AF-A0A2E5REM8-F1
#
_entry.id   AF-A0A2E5REM8-F1
#
_cell.length_a   1.000
_cell.length_b   1.000
_cell.length_c   1.000
_cell.angle_alpha   90.00
_cell.angle_beta   90.00
_cell.angle_gamma   90.00
#
_symmetry.space_group_name_H-M   'P 1'
#
loop_
_entity.id
_entity.type
_entity.pdbx_description
1 polymer ?
#
loop_
_entity_poly.entity_id
_entity_poly.type
_entity_poly.pdbx_seq_one_letter_code
_entity_poly.pdbx_strand_id
1 'polypeptide(L)'
;MSDIHWDTIEIDGDGENDDVQHSLDATAAELHSHFIATAAIDSPAITQHEQFLQTAGEMVERTREADSQIMAQNLLGASLDTTAMIDGVSIMTLGLPTECIQVRVGTHSGTTYLRIDRQGLEPVVTPLPRGREIINAKHSKGRLELRLTE
;
A
#
# COMPACT_ATOMS: atom_id res chain seq x y z
N MET A 1 15.85 -25.42 -11.75
CA MET A 1 14.93 -24.41 -11.20
C MET A 1 15.42 -23.09 -11.73
N SER A 2 14.63 -22.39 -12.53
CA SER A 2 15.00 -21.05 -13.00
C SER A 2 15.03 -20.13 -11.78
N ASP A 3 16.21 -19.63 -11.41
CA ASP A 3 16.36 -18.74 -10.26
C ASP A 3 15.52 -17.48 -10.49
N ILE A 4 14.63 -17.18 -9.53
CA ILE A 4 13.89 -15.91 -9.53
C ILE A 4 14.93 -14.80 -9.36
N HIS A 5 14.95 -13.84 -10.28
CA HIS A 5 15.72 -12.62 -10.08
C HIS A 5 15.00 -11.77 -9.04
N TRP A 6 15.72 -11.35 -8.00
CA TRP A 6 15.16 -10.58 -6.89
C TRP A 6 15.69 -9.16 -6.96
N ASP A 7 14.78 -8.23 -7.21
CA ASP A 7 15.04 -6.81 -7.17
C ASP A 7 14.80 -6.30 -5.74
N THR A 8 15.74 -5.51 -5.22
CA THR A 8 15.63 -4.95 -3.87
C THR A 8 14.81 -3.68 -3.90
N ILE A 9 13.84 -3.57 -3.00
CA ILE A 9 13.07 -2.35 -2.76
C ILE A 9 13.76 -1.58 -1.64
N GLU A 10 14.13 -0.33 -1.91
CA GLU A 10 14.67 0.56 -0.88
C GLU A 10 13.59 0.82 0.18
N ILE A 11 14.00 0.76 1.45
CA ILE A 11 13.12 1.02 2.59
C ILE A 11 13.45 2.41 3.10
N ASP A 12 12.50 3.33 2.98
CA ASP A 12 12.58 4.65 3.59
C ASP A 12 12.50 4.48 5.12
N GLY A 13 13.63 4.63 5.80
CA GLY A 13 13.73 4.53 7.26
C GLY A 13 14.21 5.83 7.87
N ASP A 14 13.44 6.38 8.81
CA ASP A 14 13.96 7.40 9.72
C ASP A 14 14.82 6.70 10.77
N GLY A 15 16.13 6.94 10.72
CA GLY A 15 17.04 6.54 11.79
C GLY A 15 16.65 7.27 13.07
N GLU A 16 16.16 6.49 14.05
CA GLU A 16 15.77 6.92 15.39
C GLU A 16 14.61 7.94 15.49
N ASN A 17 13.88 7.84 16.60
CA ASN A 17 12.72 8.66 16.95
C ASN A 17 13.01 10.17 16.79
N ASP A 18 12.53 10.77 15.71
CA ASP A 18 12.25 12.20 15.70
C ASP A 18 10.76 12.44 15.97
N ASP A 19 10.56 13.12 17.09
CA ASP A 19 9.30 13.52 17.70
C ASP A 19 8.62 14.57 16.79
N VAL A 20 7.97 14.13 15.70
CA VAL A 20 7.16 15.05 14.89
C VAL A 20 5.76 15.13 15.49
N GLN A 21 5.66 16.00 16.51
CA GLN A 21 4.44 16.67 16.87
C GLN A 21 4.04 17.60 15.71
N HIS A 22 2.83 17.45 15.16
CA HIS A 22 1.87 18.51 14.85
C HIS A 22 0.92 18.18 13.67
N SER A 23 -0.38 18.28 13.99
CA SER A 23 -1.47 18.82 13.18
C SER A 23 -1.88 18.08 11.91
N LEU A 24 -2.88 17.21 12.04
CA LEU A 24 -3.82 16.91 10.95
C LEU A 24 -5.20 17.41 11.35
N ASP A 25 -5.31 18.74 11.52
CA ASP A 25 -6.57 19.44 11.28
C ASP A 25 -6.49 20.04 9.87
N ALA A 26 -7.57 19.85 9.10
CA ALA A 26 -7.83 20.34 7.75
C ALA A 26 -7.02 19.67 6.60
N THR A 27 -7.56 19.22 5.46
CA THR A 27 -8.89 19.31 4.83
C THR A 27 -8.79 18.58 3.47
N ALA A 28 -9.23 17.32 3.38
CA ALA A 28 -9.58 16.73 2.07
C ALA A 28 -11.09 16.89 1.78
N ALA A 29 -11.90 16.95 2.84
CA ALA A 29 -13.35 17.12 2.75
C ALA A 29 -13.79 18.57 2.43
N GLU A 30 -13.07 19.61 2.90
CA GLU A 30 -13.48 21.01 2.62
C GLU A 30 -13.07 21.49 1.22
N LEU A 31 -12.01 20.93 0.61
CA LEU A 31 -11.62 21.27 -0.76
C LEU A 31 -12.65 20.78 -1.80
N HIS A 32 -13.40 19.72 -1.49
CA HIS A 32 -14.45 19.22 -2.37
C HIS A 32 -15.74 20.07 -2.33
N SER A 33 -15.98 20.80 -1.23
CA SER A 33 -17.21 21.57 -1.04
C SER A 33 -17.20 22.95 -1.69
N HIS A 34 -16.02 23.44 -2.13
CA HIS A 34 -15.91 24.76 -2.76
C HIS A 34 -15.94 24.75 -4.30
N PHE A 35 -15.80 23.59 -4.95
CA PHE A 35 -15.80 23.52 -6.42
C PHE A 35 -17.21 23.38 -7.01
N ILE A 36 -18.17 22.84 -6.25
CA ILE A 36 -19.55 22.57 -6.73
C ILE A 36 -20.41 23.85 -6.82
N ALA A 37 -19.95 24.99 -6.27
CA ALA A 37 -20.79 26.18 -6.15
C ALA A 37 -20.84 27.11 -7.38
N THR A 38 -20.14 26.83 -8.50
CA THR A 38 -20.07 27.85 -9.58
C THR A 38 -20.25 27.35 -11.02
N ALA A 39 -20.58 26.09 -11.28
CA ALA A 39 -20.72 25.64 -12.67
C ALA A 39 -21.74 24.51 -12.87
N ALA A 40 -23.03 24.80 -12.74
CA ALA A 40 -24.06 23.96 -13.36
C ALA A 40 -25.34 24.75 -13.62
N ILE A 41 -25.30 25.60 -14.65
CA ILE A 41 -26.50 25.96 -15.39
C ILE A 41 -26.58 24.96 -16.57
N ASP A 42 -27.52 24.02 -16.46
CA ASP A 42 -28.21 23.29 -17.52
C ASP A 42 -27.43 22.38 -18.48
N SER A 43 -26.95 21.21 -18.01
CA SER A 43 -26.76 20.07 -18.93
C SER A 43 -26.90 18.69 -18.25
N PRO A 44 -27.93 17.88 -18.60
CA PRO A 44 -28.14 16.53 -18.06
C PRO A 44 -26.98 15.55 -18.32
N ALA A 45 -26.12 15.84 -19.29
CA ALA A 45 -24.97 15.01 -19.66
C ALA A 45 -23.81 15.12 -18.65
N ILE A 46 -23.68 16.24 -17.95
CA ILE A 46 -22.60 16.46 -16.96
C ILE A 46 -22.90 15.64 -15.70
N THR A 47 -24.16 15.64 -15.23
CA THR A 47 -24.56 14.88 -14.05
C THR A 47 -24.42 13.37 -14.23
N GLN A 48 -24.65 12.85 -15.44
CA GLN A 48 -24.42 11.42 -15.75
C GLN A 48 -22.93 11.07 -15.81
N HIS A 49 -22.08 11.98 -16.31
CA HIS A 49 -20.64 11.78 -16.34
C HIS A 49 -20.04 11.80 -14.93
N GLU A 50 -20.48 12.72 -14.08
CA GLU A 50 -20.05 12.80 -12.67
C GLU A 50 -20.50 11.57 -11.87
N GLN A 51 -21.74 11.10 -12.03
CA GLN A 51 -22.20 9.85 -11.41
C GLN A 51 -21.40 8.63 -11.89
N PHE A 52 -21.04 8.57 -13.17
CA PHE A 52 -20.20 7.50 -13.71
C PHE A 52 -18.80 7.52 -13.09
N LEU A 53 -18.16 8.69 -13.03
CA LEU A 53 -16.84 8.85 -12.43
C LEU A 53 -16.86 8.50 -10.93
N GLN A 54 -17.89 8.92 -10.21
CA GLN A 54 -18.06 8.60 -8.79
C GLN A 54 -18.22 7.08 -8.58
N THR A 55 -19.09 6.44 -9.37
CA THR A 55 -19.33 4.99 -9.28
C THR A 55 -18.09 4.18 -9.68
N ALA A 56 -17.37 4.63 -10.71
CA ALA A 56 -16.12 4.00 -11.15
C ALA A 56 -15.04 4.14 -10.09
N GLY A 57 -14.88 5.33 -9.49
CA GLY A 57 -13.96 5.58 -8.38
C GLY A 57 -14.23 4.67 -7.18
N GLU A 58 -15.49 4.55 -6.76
CA GLU A 58 -15.88 3.65 -5.66
C GLU A 58 -15.61 2.16 -5.95
N MET A 59 -15.64 1.75 -7.21
CA MET A 59 -15.33 0.37 -7.62
C MET A 59 -13.82 0.09 -7.61
N VAL A 60 -13.02 1.06 -8.05
CA VAL A 60 -11.55 0.98 -8.00
C VAL A 60 -11.08 0.92 -6.55
N GLU A 61 -11.61 1.79 -5.69
CA GLU A 61 -11.30 1.80 -4.25
C GLU A 61 -11.64 0.49 -3.56
N ARG A 62 -12.81 -0.09 -3.84
CA ARG A 62 -13.18 -1.41 -3.31
C ARG A 62 -12.25 -2.53 -3.79
N THR A 63 -11.77 -2.44 -5.02
CA THR A 63 -10.83 -3.41 -5.57
C THR A 63 -9.46 -3.26 -4.90
N ARG A 64 -9.01 -2.02 -4.67
CA ARG A 64 -7.75 -1.73 -3.96
C ARG A 64 -7.77 -2.20 -2.51
N GLU A 65 -8.87 -1.97 -1.81
CA GLU A 65 -9.05 -2.45 -0.44
C GLU A 65 -9.08 -3.98 -0.41
N ALA A 66 -9.78 -4.62 -1.36
CA ALA A 66 -9.82 -6.08 -1.46
C ALA A 66 -8.43 -6.69 -1.72
N ASP A 67 -7.64 -6.10 -2.63
CA ASP A 67 -6.27 -6.56 -2.91
C ASP A 67 -5.37 -6.42 -1.68
N SER A 68 -5.48 -5.30 -0.96
CA SER A 68 -4.77 -5.04 0.29
C SER A 68 -5.15 -6.03 1.40
N GLN A 69 -6.44 -6.36 1.51
CA GLN A 69 -6.95 -7.37 2.44
C GLN A 69 -6.46 -8.78 2.12
N ILE A 70 -6.41 -9.16 0.83
CA ILE A 70 -5.88 -10.46 0.40
C ILE A 70 -4.38 -10.54 0.71
N MET A 71 -3.63 -9.49 0.41
CA MET A 71 -2.19 -9.45 0.69
C MET A 71 -1.91 -9.55 2.19
N ALA A 72 -2.66 -8.82 3.02
CA ALA A 72 -2.54 -8.88 4.47
C ALA A 72 -2.83 -10.29 5.01
N GLN A 73 -3.86 -10.96 4.49
CA GLN A 73 -4.19 -12.34 4.86
C GLN A 73 -3.07 -13.33 4.49
N ASN A 74 -2.47 -13.19 3.31
CA ASN A 74 -1.36 -14.05 2.89
C ASN A 74 -0.13 -13.86 3.78
N LEU A 75 0.19 -12.61 4.14
CA LEU A 75 1.31 -12.29 5.03
C LEU A 75 1.05 -12.78 6.47
N LEU A 76 -0.18 -12.64 6.98
CA LEU A 76 -0.61 -13.22 8.26
C LEU A 76 -0.45 -14.75 8.25
N GLY A 77 -0.88 -15.42 7.19
CA GLY A 77 -0.69 -16.87 7.01
C GLY A 77 0.78 -17.27 6.97
N ALA A 78 1.66 -16.37 6.51
CA ALA A 78 3.12 -16.54 6.52
C ALA A 78 3.78 -16.06 7.82
N SER A 79 3.02 -15.95 8.92
CA SER A 79 3.50 -15.59 10.27
C SER A 79 4.05 -14.17 10.41
N LEU A 80 3.58 -13.23 9.58
CA LEU A 80 3.81 -11.79 9.77
C LEU A 80 2.54 -11.15 10.31
N ASP A 81 2.65 -10.49 11.46
CA ASP A 81 1.55 -9.69 12.02
C ASP A 81 1.30 -8.48 11.10
N THR A 82 0.26 -8.59 10.26
CA THR A 82 0.01 -7.69 9.14
C THR A 82 -1.42 -7.16 9.18
N THR A 83 -1.59 -5.88 8.88
CA THR A 83 -2.90 -5.22 8.75
C THR A 83 -3.02 -4.60 7.37
N ALA A 84 -4.19 -4.70 6.74
CA ALA A 84 -4.47 -4.03 5.47
C ALA A 84 -4.54 -2.51 5.65
N MET A 85 -4.00 -1.78 4.69
CA MET A 85 -4.16 -0.34 4.52
C MET A 85 -5.06 -0.09 3.30
N ILE A 86 -5.43 1.18 3.08
CA ILE A 86 -6.23 1.57 1.92
C ILE A 86 -5.53 1.22 0.60
N ASP A 87 -4.21 1.36 0.54
CA ASP A 87 -3.39 1.17 -0.66
C ASP A 87 -2.17 0.26 -0.42
N GLY A 88 -2.30 -0.73 0.46
CA GLY A 88 -1.22 -1.66 0.73
C GLY A 88 -1.35 -2.37 2.08
N VAL A 89 -0.24 -2.61 2.75
CA VAL A 89 -0.18 -3.36 4.00
C VAL A 89 0.79 -2.77 5.00
N SER A 90 0.49 -2.95 6.28
CA SER A 90 1.33 -2.54 7.40
C SER A 90 1.70 -3.75 8.25
N ILE A 91 2.99 -4.04 8.37
CA ILE A 91 3.55 -5.22 9.01
C ILE A 91 4.24 -4.81 10.32
N MET A 92 3.84 -5.41 11.43
CA MET A 92 4.47 -5.20 12.73
C MET A 92 5.88 -5.82 12.75
N THR A 93 6.86 -4.99 13.08
CA THR A 93 8.29 -5.31 13.09
C THR A 93 8.97 -4.77 14.36
N LEU A 94 8.20 -4.67 15.46
CA LEU A 94 8.67 -4.13 16.74
C LEU A 94 9.99 -4.78 17.18
N GLY A 95 10.98 -3.94 17.47
CA GLY A 95 12.30 -4.38 17.92
C GLY A 95 13.27 -4.81 16.82
N LEU A 96 12.87 -4.74 15.55
CA LEU A 96 13.78 -4.91 14.41
C LEU A 96 14.18 -3.54 13.85
N PRO A 97 15.48 -3.21 13.82
CA PRO A 97 15.98 -2.05 13.10
C PRO A 97 15.75 -2.16 11.58
N THR A 98 15.69 -1.02 10.88
CA THR A 98 15.45 -0.98 9.42
C THR A 98 16.52 -1.77 8.66
N GLU A 99 17.78 -1.66 9.05
CA GLU A 99 18.92 -2.36 8.45
C GLU A 99 18.84 -3.89 8.58
N CYS A 100 18.02 -4.39 9.50
CA CYS A 100 17.77 -5.81 9.69
C CYS A 100 16.65 -6.35 8.80
N ILE A 101 16.01 -5.49 8.00
CA ILE A 101 14.87 -5.84 7.14
C ILE A 101 15.27 -5.61 5.68
N GLN A 102 15.01 -6.58 4.82
CA GLN A 102 15.13 -6.39 3.37
C GLN A 102 13.84 -6.80 2.68
N VAL A 103 13.37 -5.93 1.78
CA VAL A 103 12.20 -6.16 0.96
C VAL A 103 12.66 -6.37 -0.47
N ARG A 104 12.19 -7.45 -1.10
CA ARG A 104 12.54 -7.80 -2.47
C ARG A 104 11.30 -8.21 -3.25
N VAL A 105 11.33 -7.97 -4.55
CA VAL A 105 10.31 -8.43 -5.48
C VAL A 105 10.96 -9.27 -6.57
N GLY A 106 10.25 -10.28 -7.05
CA GLY A 106 10.75 -11.14 -8.10
C GLY A 106 9.63 -11.82 -8.86
N THR A 107 9.78 -11.94 -10.17
CA THR A 107 8.74 -12.51 -11.03
C THR A 107 9.15 -13.91 -11.50
N HIS A 108 8.25 -14.87 -11.33
CA HIS A 108 8.44 -16.23 -11.81
C HIS A 108 7.15 -16.76 -12.45
N SER A 109 7.27 -17.26 -13.68
CA SER A 109 6.14 -17.85 -14.42
C SER A 109 4.90 -16.92 -14.48
N GLY A 110 5.13 -15.62 -14.64
CA GLY A 110 4.07 -14.60 -14.73
C GLY A 110 3.43 -14.21 -13.39
N THR A 111 3.93 -14.73 -12.26
CA THR A 111 3.51 -14.32 -10.91
C THR A 111 4.61 -13.51 -10.26
N THR A 112 4.27 -12.33 -9.74
CA THR A 112 5.18 -11.50 -8.96
C THR A 112 5.10 -11.89 -7.50
N TYR A 113 6.24 -12.06 -6.85
CA TYR A 113 6.36 -12.43 -5.45
C TYR A 113 7.03 -11.30 -4.68
N LEU A 114 6.53 -11.06 -3.47
CA LEU A 114 7.18 -10.28 -2.44
C LEU A 114 7.96 -11.23 -1.53
N ARG A 115 9.22 -10.89 -1.27
CA ARG A 115 10.07 -11.53 -0.28
C ARG A 115 10.48 -10.52 0.78
N ILE A 116 10.30 -10.89 2.05
CA ILE A 116 10.73 -10.10 3.21
C ILE A 116 11.73 -10.94 4.01
N ASP A 117 12.98 -10.50 4.01
CA ASP A 117 14.04 -11.05 4.84
C ASP A 117 14.14 -10.24 6.14
N ARG A 118 14.19 -10.92 7.28
CA ARG A 118 14.43 -10.31 8.59
C ARG A 118 15.63 -11.00 9.23
N GLN A 119 16.60 -10.24 9.73
CA GLN A 119 17.83 -10.81 10.26
C GLN A 119 17.54 -11.82 11.38
N GLY A 120 18.07 -13.04 11.23
CA GLY A 120 17.88 -14.12 12.21
C GLY A 120 16.54 -14.85 12.13
N LEU A 121 15.68 -14.53 11.15
CA LEU A 121 14.40 -15.20 10.91
C LEU A 121 14.34 -15.77 9.49
N GLU A 122 13.43 -16.71 9.27
CA GLU A 122 13.20 -17.25 7.93
C GLU A 122 12.59 -16.20 6.99
N PRO A 123 13.00 -16.20 5.71
CA PRO A 123 12.43 -15.31 4.72
C PRO A 123 10.98 -15.65 4.46
N VAL A 124 10.14 -14.62 4.42
CA VAL A 124 8.73 -14.76 4.07
C VAL A 124 8.57 -14.45 2.59
N VAL A 125 7.92 -15.35 1.84
CA VAL A 125 7.63 -15.17 0.41
C VAL A 125 6.13 -15.31 0.19
N THR A 126 5.52 -14.31 -0.45
CA THR A 126 4.09 -14.28 -0.75
C THR A 126 3.84 -13.77 -2.17
N PRO A 127 2.84 -14.28 -2.90
CA PRO A 127 2.45 -13.69 -4.17
C PRO A 127 1.85 -12.29 -3.97
N LEU A 128 2.20 -11.36 -4.84
CA LEU A 128 1.51 -10.07 -4.95
C LEU A 128 0.15 -10.25 -5.66
N PRO A 129 -0.84 -9.40 -5.36
CA PRO A 129 -2.07 -9.34 -6.14
C PRO A 129 -1.76 -9.06 -7.61
N ARG A 130 -2.55 -9.64 -8.53
CA ARG A 130 -2.28 -9.54 -9.97
C ARG A 130 -2.34 -8.09 -10.45
N GLY A 131 -1.32 -7.67 -11.20
CA GLY A 131 -1.23 -6.32 -11.75
C GLY A 131 -0.85 -5.25 -10.74
N ARG A 132 -0.51 -5.62 -9.50
CA ARG A 132 0.00 -4.69 -8.48
C ARG A 132 1.51 -4.77 -8.39
N GLU A 133 2.12 -3.61 -8.22
CA GLU A 133 3.55 -3.46 -7.94
C GLU A 133 3.74 -2.72 -6.61
N ILE A 134 4.89 -2.91 -5.96
CA ILE A 134 5.25 -2.15 -4.75
C ILE A 134 5.86 -0.82 -5.19
N ILE A 135 5.23 0.28 -4.81
CA ILE A 135 5.69 1.63 -5.15
C ILE A 135 6.60 2.24 -4.08
N ASN A 136 6.40 1.84 -2.82
CA ASN A 136 7.14 2.37 -1.69
C ASN A 136 7.15 1.33 -0.56
N ALA A 137 8.29 1.23 0.14
CA ALA A 137 8.40 0.60 1.43
C ALA A 137 8.91 1.62 2.47
N LYS A 138 8.19 1.80 3.57
CA LYS A 138 8.58 2.70 4.66
C LYS A 138 8.66 1.93 5.96
N HIS A 139 9.74 2.11 6.72
CA HIS A 139 9.86 1.53 8.07
C HIS A 139 9.92 2.65 9.11
N SER A 140 8.93 2.68 10.00
CA SER A 140 8.89 3.65 11.09
C SER A 140 8.12 3.09 12.28
N LYS A 141 8.54 3.48 13.50
CA LYS A 141 7.83 3.16 14.76
C LYS A 141 7.53 1.66 14.93
N GLY A 142 8.45 0.79 14.48
CA GLY A 142 8.29 -0.67 14.56
C GLY A 142 7.25 -1.24 13.59
N ARG A 143 6.94 -0.53 12.50
CA ARG A 143 6.05 -0.98 11.44
C ARG A 143 6.70 -0.78 10.08
N LEU A 144 6.60 -1.80 9.23
CA LEU A 144 6.97 -1.76 7.82
C LEU A 144 5.69 -1.60 7.00
N GLU A 145 5.55 -0.47 6.33
CA GLU A 145 4.42 -0.14 5.46
C GLU A 145 4.84 -0.35 4.01
N LEU A 146 4.08 -1.16 3.27
CA LEU A 146 4.27 -1.40 1.84
C LEU A 146 3.08 -0.84 1.10
N ARG A 147 3.30 0.07 0.15
CA ARG A 147 2.26 0.64 -0.69
C ARG A 147 2.28 0.00 -2.08
N LEU A 148 1.09 -0.23 -2.63
CA LEU A 148 0.87 -0.84 -3.93
C LEU A 148 0.43 0.20 -4.97
N THR A 149 0.66 -0.10 -6.25
CA THR A 149 0.10 0.67 -7.37
C THR A 149 -1.42 0.64 -7.38
N GLU A 150 -2.03 1.70 -7.94
CA GLU A 150 -3.47 1.79 -8.26
C GLU A 150 -3.92 0.91 -9.42
#